data_AF-A0A9X9L8A1-F1
#
_entry.id   AF-A0A9X9L8A1-F1
#
_cell.length_a   1.000
_cell.length_b   1.000
_cell.length_c   1.000
_cell.angle_alpha   90.00
_cell.angle_beta   90.00
_cell.angle_gamma   90.00
#
_symmetry.space_group_name_H-M   'P 1'
#
loop_
_entity.id
_entity.type
_entity.pdbx_description
1 polymer ?
#
loop_
_entity_poly.entity_id
_entity_poly.type
_entity_poly.pdbx_seq_one_letter_code
_entity_poly.pdbx_strand_id
1 'polypeptide(L)'
;MLTTTDSSFLCSEIVFSFLLLVISGLVLVLLRYFLPLRRTPFYLLIPIFLALALPASIILLVPIDLASNARDPELGIHRGILLPTGILLTSWRILYWETFFLTW
;
A
#
# COMPACT_ATOMS: atom_id res chain seq x y z
N MET A 1 -30.46 -12.39 0.73
CA MET A 1 -30.12 -10.99 1.09
C MET A 1 -28.66 -10.97 1.54
N LEU A 2 -27.70 -11.26 0.63
CA LEU A 2 -26.29 -11.57 0.98
C LEU A 2 -25.24 -11.00 0.00
N THR A 3 -25.61 -10.19 -1.00
CA THR A 3 -24.68 -9.84 -2.10
C THR A 3 -24.12 -8.41 -2.05
N THR A 4 -24.63 -7.53 -1.19
CA THR A 4 -24.22 -6.11 -1.20
C THR A 4 -22.90 -5.87 -0.48
N THR A 5 -22.63 -6.56 0.63
CA THR A 5 -21.40 -6.38 1.41
C THR A 5 -20.15 -6.90 0.69
N ASP A 6 -20.23 -8.05 0.04
CA ASP A 6 -19.07 -8.64 -0.67
C ASP A 6 -18.59 -7.73 -1.81
N SER A 7 -19.53 -7.11 -2.53
CA SER A 7 -19.19 -6.17 -3.62
C SER A 7 -18.44 -4.92 -3.13
N SER A 8 -18.77 -4.41 -1.94
CA SER A 8 -18.08 -3.25 -1.36
C SER A 8 -16.65 -3.58 -0.89
N PHE A 9 -16.42 -4.77 -0.33
CA PHE A 9 -15.09 -5.23 0.06
C PHE A 9 -14.18 -5.45 -1.15
N LEU A 10 -14.70 -6.08 -2.21
CA LEU A 10 -13.97 -6.29 -3.46
C LEU A 10 -13.57 -4.97 -4.13
N CYS A 11 -14.48 -3.99 -4.18
CA CYS A 11 -14.19 -2.66 -4.73
C CYS A 11 -13.05 -1.98 -3.96
N SER A 12 -13.11 -2.02 -2.62
CA SER A 12 -12.06 -1.49 -1.74
C SER A 12 -10.69 -2.13 -2.00
N GLU A 13 -10.64 -3.47 -2.12
CA GLU A 13 -9.40 -4.21 -2.37
C GLU A 13 -8.80 -3.87 -3.74
N ILE A 14 -9.62 -3.79 -4.78
CA ILE A 14 -9.20 -3.42 -6.13
C ILE A 14 -8.65 -1.99 -6.14
N VAL A 15 -9.33 -1.05 -5.47
CA VAL A 15 -8.88 0.35 -5.37
C VAL A 15 -7.53 0.42 -4.63
N PHE A 16 -7.35 -0.30 -3.52
CA PHE A 16 -6.09 -0.34 -2.79
C PHE A 16 -4.95 -0.93 -3.63
N SER A 17 -5.19 -2.06 -4.30
CA SER A 17 -4.22 -2.69 -5.20
C SER A 17 -3.85 -1.76 -6.37
N PHE A 18 -4.84 -1.07 -6.95
CA PHE A 18 -4.62 -0.10 -8.01
C PHE A 18 -3.78 1.09 -7.52
N LEU A 19 -4.04 1.63 -6.32
CA LEU A 19 -3.24 2.69 -5.72
C LEU A 19 -1.78 2.26 -5.50
N LEU A 20 -1.54 1.04 -5.03
CA LEU A 20 -0.19 0.49 -4.90
C LEU A 20 0.52 0.36 -6.25
N LEU A 21 -0.19 -0.09 -7.28
CA LEU A 21 0.35 -0.21 -8.64
C LEU A 21 0.70 1.17 -9.20
N VAL A 22 -0.16 2.17 -8.99
CA VAL A 22 0.10 3.56 -9.39
C VAL A 22 1.33 4.11 -8.67
N ILE A 23 1.48 3.91 -7.35
CA ILE A 23 2.66 4.33 -6.60
C ILE A 23 3.92 3.64 -7.13
N SER A 24 3.87 2.32 -7.31
CA SER A 24 5.00 1.55 -7.84
C SER A 24 5.42 2.05 -9.23
N GLY A 25 4.45 2.28 -10.13
CA GLY A 25 4.68 2.87 -11.44
C GLY A 25 5.28 4.27 -11.35
N LEU A 26 4.77 5.11 -10.45
CA LEU A 26 5.27 6.47 -10.24
C LEU A 26 6.71 6.47 -9.72
N VAL A 27 7.05 5.58 -8.79
CA VAL A 27 8.42 5.36 -8.31
C VAL A 27 9.33 4.92 -9.47
N LEU A 28 8.91 3.95 -10.31
CA LEU A 28 9.69 3.52 -11.48
C LEU A 28 9.90 4.65 -12.50
N VAL A 29 8.88 5.48 -12.75
CA VAL A 29 8.99 6.67 -13.61
C VAL A 29 9.96 7.69 -13.02
N LEU A 30 9.90 7.91 -11.70
CA LEU A 30 10.80 8.82 -10.99
C LEU A 30 12.25 8.33 -11.05
N LEU A 31 12.48 7.04 -10.82
CA LEU A 31 13.79 6.40 -11.01
C LEU A 31 14.27 6.56 -12.45
N ARG A 32 13.39 6.41 -13.46
CA ARG A 32 13.73 6.61 -14.87
C ARG A 32 14.07 8.05 -15.22
N TYR A 33 13.47 9.01 -14.53
CA TYR A 33 13.75 10.42 -14.73
C TYR A 33 15.08 10.83 -14.09
N PHE A 34 15.35 10.40 -12.85
CA PHE A 34 16.53 10.81 -12.09
C PHE A 34 17.77 9.93 -12.28
N LEU A 35 17.60 8.64 -12.56
CA LEU A 35 18.70 7.72 -12.87
C LEU A 35 18.63 7.28 -14.34
N PRO A 36 19.73 7.36 -15.11
CA PRO A 36 19.80 6.68 -16.39
C PRO A 36 19.84 5.16 -16.15
N LEU A 37 18.66 4.52 -16.04
CA LEU A 37 18.47 3.08 -15.74
C LEU A 37 19.30 2.13 -16.61
N ARG A 38 19.77 2.58 -17.79
CA ARG A 38 20.59 1.78 -18.70
C ARG A 38 22.05 1.64 -18.29
N ARG A 39 22.54 2.50 -17.39
CA ARG A 39 23.96 2.52 -16.96
C ARG A 39 24.13 2.08 -15.51
N THR A 40 23.09 2.15 -14.71
CA THR A 40 23.10 1.77 -13.29
C THR A 40 22.90 0.27 -13.15
N PRO A 41 23.78 -0.44 -12.44
CA PRO A 41 23.64 -1.88 -12.25
C PRO A 41 22.34 -2.21 -11.49
N PHE A 42 21.70 -3.31 -11.89
CA PHE A 42 20.37 -3.69 -11.42
C PHE A 42 20.29 -3.91 -9.90
N TYR A 43 21.40 -4.33 -9.28
CA TYR A 43 21.48 -4.54 -7.83
C TYR A 43 21.36 -3.24 -7.01
N LEU A 44 21.57 -2.06 -7.60
CA LEU A 44 21.31 -0.78 -6.93
C LEU A 44 19.85 -0.33 -7.11
N LEU A 45 19.17 -0.75 -8.17
CA LEU A 45 17.79 -0.35 -8.45
C LEU A 45 16.82 -0.92 -7.43
N ILE A 46 17.02 -2.16 -7.01
CA ILE A 46 16.16 -2.86 -6.04
C ILE A 46 16.11 -2.09 -4.70
N PRO A 47 17.21 -1.85 -3.98
CA PRO A 47 17.17 -1.14 -2.71
C PRO A 47 16.68 0.31 -2.85
N ILE A 48 17.01 1.00 -3.95
CA ILE A 48 16.51 2.36 -4.20
C ILE A 48 14.99 2.36 -4.41
N PHE A 49 14.47 1.40 -5.16
CA PHE A 49 13.04 1.22 -5.37
C PHE A 49 12.33 0.93 -4.05
N LEU A 50 12.81 -0.06 -3.27
CA LEU A 50 12.25 -0.37 -1.96
C LEU A 50 12.26 0.87 -1.04
N ALA A 51 13.39 1.60 -0.97
CA ALA A 51 13.54 2.79 -0.14
C ALA A 51 12.53 3.91 -0.46
N LEU A 52 12.06 3.99 -1.71
CA LEU A 52 11.06 4.97 -2.15
C LEU A 52 9.62 4.43 -2.09
N ALA A 53 9.42 3.15 -2.37
CA ALA A 53 8.11 2.50 -2.31
C ALA A 53 7.60 2.39 -0.86
N LEU A 54 8.49 2.21 0.11
CA LEU A 54 8.19 2.08 1.53
C LEU A 54 7.55 3.36 2.13
N PRO A 55 8.14 4.57 2.04
CA PRO A 55 7.50 5.78 2.54
C PRO A 55 6.23 6.13 1.77
N ALA A 56 6.18 5.89 0.45
CA ALA A 56 5.01 6.17 -0.35
C ALA A 56 3.80 5.29 0.03
N SER A 57 4.03 4.00 0.32
CA SER A 57 2.99 3.08 0.78
C SER A 57 2.54 3.35 2.21
N ILE A 58 3.45 3.74 3.12
CA ILE A 58 3.10 4.14 4.50
C ILE A 58 2.17 5.35 4.52
N ILE A 59 2.40 6.36 3.66
CA ILE A 59 1.56 7.56 3.59
C ILE A 59 0.10 7.21 3.24
N LEU A 60 -0.12 6.18 2.43
CA LEU A 60 -1.47 5.67 2.16
C LEU A 60 -1.99 4.76 3.28
N LEU A 61 -1.15 3.85 3.79
CA LEU A 61 -1.60 2.82 4.73
C LEU A 61 -2.01 3.40 6.09
N VAL A 62 -1.29 4.41 6.60
CA VAL A 62 -1.57 5.02 7.91
C VAL A 62 -2.98 5.62 8.02
N PRO A 63 -3.44 6.53 7.13
CA PRO A 63 -4.79 7.07 7.22
C PRO A 63 -5.87 6.01 7.00
N ILE A 64 -5.59 4.99 6.17
CA ILE A 64 -6.47 3.85 5.95
C ILE A 64 -6.60 3.01 7.22
N ASP A 65 -5.50 2.75 7.93
CA ASP A 65 -5.48 2.02 9.20
C ASP A 65 -6.31 2.73 10.26
N LEU A 66 -6.09 4.04 10.43
CA LEU A 66 -6.86 4.89 11.35
C LEU A 66 -8.36 4.89 11.00
N ALA A 67 -8.71 5.04 9.73
CA ALA A 67 -10.10 5.02 9.28
C ALA A 67 -10.76 3.66 9.50
N SER A 68 -10.00 2.55 9.36
CA SER A 68 -10.52 1.20 9.62
C SER A 68 -10.75 0.91 11.10
N ASN A 69 -9.91 1.47 11.98
CA ASN A 69 -9.97 1.30 13.43
C ASN A 69 -10.90 2.32 14.14
N ALA A 70 -11.25 3.42 13.47
CA ALA A 70 -12.21 4.41 13.97
C ALA A 70 -13.64 3.83 13.96
N ARG A 71 -13.95 3.03 14.99
CA ARG A 71 -15.27 2.46 15.23
C ARG A 71 -16.13 3.51 15.95
N ASP A 72 -17.03 4.19 15.23
CA ASP A 72 -17.99 5.11 15.84
C ASP A 72 -18.99 4.31 16.71
N PRO A 73 -19.01 4.49 18.05
CA PRO A 73 -19.84 3.69 18.94
C PRO A 73 -21.34 4.02 18.87
N GLU A 74 -21.72 5.18 18.31
CA GLU A 74 -23.13 5.61 18.26
C GLU A 74 -23.89 5.26 16.97
N LEU A 75 -23.21 5.00 15.84
CA LEU A 75 -23.91 4.75 14.56
C LEU A 75 -23.84 3.31 14.05
N GLY A 76 -22.98 2.43 14.60
CA GLY A 76 -22.85 1.04 14.13
C GLY A 76 -22.46 0.89 12.65
N ILE A 77 -22.14 2.01 11.98
CA ILE A 77 -21.75 2.10 10.58
C ILE A 77 -20.29 2.54 10.57
N HIS A 78 -19.43 1.64 10.10
CA HIS A 78 -18.03 1.94 9.85
C HIS A 78 -17.92 3.11 8.86
N ARG A 79 -17.40 4.27 9.31
CA ARG A 79 -17.14 5.44 8.46
C ARG A 79 -15.81 5.25 7.74
N GLY A 80 -15.77 4.36 6.75
CA GLY A 80 -14.57 4.20 5.93
C GLY A 80 -14.65 3.10 4.89
N ILE A 81 -13.68 3.13 3.99
CA ILE A 81 -13.30 2.00 3.14
C ILE A 81 -12.87 0.88 4.10
N LEU A 82 -13.77 -0.05 4.44
CA LEU A 82 -13.37 -1.23 5.21
C LEU A 82 -12.49 -2.10 4.31
N LEU A 83 -11.18 -2.02 4.51
CA LEU A 83 -10.34 -3.12 4.07
C LEU A 83 -10.52 -4.31 5.03
N PRO A 84 -10.68 -5.52 4.50
CA PRO A 84 -10.59 -6.74 5.30
C PRO A 84 -9.32 -6.74 6.14
N THR A 85 -9.45 -7.05 7.43
CA THR A 85 -8.36 -7.00 8.42
C THR A 85 -7.13 -7.79 7.97
N GLY A 86 -7.33 -8.88 7.21
CA GLY A 86 -6.25 -9.70 6.65
C GLY A 86 -5.36 -8.98 5.63
N ILE A 87 -5.91 -8.11 4.79
CA ILE A 87 -5.15 -7.37 3.77
C ILE A 87 -4.30 -6.29 4.43
N LEU A 88 -4.85 -5.62 5.45
CA LEU A 88 -4.14 -4.63 6.24
C LEU A 88 -2.96 -5.26 7.01
N LEU A 89 -3.18 -6.39 7.68
CA LEU A 89 -2.11 -7.15 8.34
C LEU A 89 -1.03 -7.62 7.35
N THR A 90 -1.43 -8.08 6.17
CA THR A 90 -0.48 -8.50 5.13
C THR A 90 0.34 -7.32 4.61
N SER A 91 -0.29 -6.16 4.41
CA SER A 91 0.38 -4.93 3.97
C SER A 91 1.41 -4.45 4.99
N TRP A 92 1.06 -4.47 6.28
CA TRP A 92 2.00 -4.19 7.37
C TRP A 92 3.15 -5.20 7.44
N ARG A 93 2.90 -6.49 7.19
CA ARG A 93 3.96 -7.51 7.11
C ARG A 93 4.91 -7.25 5.95
N ILE A 94 4.39 -6.87 4.78
CA ILE A 94 5.21 -6.52 3.61
C ILE A 94 6.12 -5.34 3.97
N LEU A 95 5.57 -4.26 4.54
CA LEU A 95 6.36 -3.11 5.00
C LEU A 95 7.46 -3.50 5.99
N TYR A 96 7.15 -4.38 6.94
CA TYR A 96 8.13 -4.89 7.89
C TYR A 96 9.28 -5.62 7.20
N TRP A 97 8.96 -6.54 6.27
CA TRP A 97 9.97 -7.28 5.52
C TRP A 97 10.80 -6.38 4.61
N GLU A 98 10.19 -5.43 3.93
CA GLU A 98 10.87 -4.43 3.07
C GLU A 98 11.88 -3.62 3.90
N THR A 99 11.48 -3.16 5.09
CA THR A 99 12.37 -2.45 6.01
C THR A 99 13.54 -3.33 6.43
N PHE A 100 13.28 -4.60 6.72
CA PHE A 100 14.31 -5.56 7.09
C PHE A 100 15.33 -5.76 5.97
N PHE A 101 14.88 -6.04 4.74
CA PHE A 101 15.76 -6.16 3.57
C PHE A 101 16.56 -4.89 3.26
N LEU A 102 16.05 -3.71 3.62
CA LEU A 102 16.76 -2.45 3.40
C LEU A 102 17.87 -2.21 4.44
N THR A 103 17.70 -2.77 5.64
CA THR A 103 18.56 -2.51 6.80
C THR A 103 19.54 -3.63 7.10
N TRP A 104 19.23 -4.87 6.71
CA TRP A 104 20.01 -6.09 6.94
C TRP A 104 20.39 -6.74 5.60
#